data_AF-A0A2H6KDB4-F1
#
_entry.id   AF-A0A2H6KDB4-F1
#
_cell.length_a   1.000
_cell.length_b   1.000
_cell.length_c   1.000
_cell.angle_alpha   90.00
_cell.angle_beta   90.00
_cell.angle_gamma   90.00
#
_symmetry.space_group_name_H-M   'P 1'
#
loop_
_entity.id
_entity.type
_entity.pdbx_description
1 polymer ?
#
loop_
_entity_poly.entity_id
_entity_poly.type
_entity_poly.pdbx_seq_one_letter_code
_entity_poly.pdbx_strand_id
1 'polypeptide(L)'
;MGAGCVGFDLEYVPDYYASALRDRSARTRPAVIQIASSDVCLVYLVYKIGHLPESISSVLRDPAVLKVSHGAPSDMRLLYRHFGVQSRSFVDLHQVCQEMRLRPCSLKNVVEHVLGLGLTKKHQCSNWEAAALSQEQIQYAATDAWVTLEAFLRIKPRSIQKLLVNDNGDVEFADSKASGEKTSRSA
;
A
#
# COMPACT_ATOMS: atom_id res chain seq x y z
N MET A 1 -7.39 5.62 -21.12
CA MET A 1 -6.17 5.04 -20.54
C MET A 1 -6.60 3.88 -19.66
N GLY A 2 -6.03 2.69 -19.83
CA GLY A 2 -6.44 1.51 -19.07
C GLY A 2 -6.24 1.73 -17.56
N ALA A 3 -7.14 1.18 -16.75
CA ALA A 3 -7.01 1.20 -15.29
C ALA A 3 -5.66 0.56 -14.90
N GLY A 4 -4.77 1.34 -14.28
CA GLY A 4 -3.46 0.87 -13.84
C GLY A 4 -3.59 0.02 -12.57
N CYS A 5 -2.73 -0.99 -12.42
CA CYS A 5 -2.58 -1.76 -11.18
C CYS A 5 -1.14 -1.66 -10.72
N VAL A 6 -0.91 -1.25 -9.48
CA VAL A 6 0.42 -1.02 -8.91
C VAL A 6 0.53 -1.67 -7.53
N GLY A 7 1.73 -2.12 -7.19
CA GLY A 7 2.10 -2.44 -5.82
C GLY A 7 2.33 -1.16 -5.04
N PHE A 8 1.91 -1.14 -3.79
CA PHE A 8 2.09 -0.02 -2.87
C PHE A 8 2.60 -0.54 -1.53
N ASP A 9 3.54 0.19 -0.95
CA ASP A 9 3.96 0.01 0.43
C ASP A 9 4.41 1.37 1.02
N LEU A 10 4.60 1.42 2.33
CA LEU A 10 5.28 2.53 2.98
C LEU A 10 6.12 2.08 4.18
N GLU A 11 7.11 2.90 4.52
CA GLU A 11 7.99 2.67 5.66
C GLU A 11 8.04 3.88 6.58
N TYR A 12 8.18 3.64 7.87
CA TYR A 12 8.33 4.64 8.92
C TYR A 12 9.25 4.13 10.01
N VAL A 13 9.84 5.04 10.79
CA VAL A 13 10.69 4.63 11.92
C VAL A 13 9.83 3.97 13.00
N PRO A 14 10.14 2.72 13.43
CA PRO A 14 9.40 2.05 14.48
C PRO A 14 9.47 2.80 15.81
N ASP A 15 8.38 2.72 16.56
CA ASP A 15 8.20 3.41 17.84
C ASP A 15 9.31 3.16 18.89
N TYR A 16 10.01 2.03 18.81
CA TYR A 16 11.12 1.70 19.71
C TYR A 16 12.27 2.73 19.63
N TYR A 17 12.52 3.29 18.43
CA TYR A 17 13.50 4.36 18.23
C TYR A 17 12.92 5.75 18.55
N ALA A 18 11.59 5.88 18.64
CA ALA A 18 10.87 7.12 18.91
C ALA A 18 10.66 7.43 20.41
N SER A 19 11.43 6.78 21.30
CA SER A 19 11.34 6.96 22.76
C SER A 19 11.63 8.39 23.24
N ALA A 20 12.18 9.25 22.37
CA ALA A 20 12.45 10.66 22.63
C ALA A 20 11.35 11.62 22.10
N LEU A 21 10.38 11.16 21.31
CA LEU A 21 9.37 12.03 20.72
C LEU A 21 8.25 12.32 21.74
N ARG A 22 8.25 13.54 22.30
CA ARG A 22 7.17 14.06 23.18
C ARG A 22 5.85 14.20 22.44
N ASP A 23 5.90 14.38 21.12
CA ASP A 23 4.73 14.52 20.27
C ASP A 23 4.32 13.15 19.69
N ARG A 24 3.20 12.62 20.18
CA ARG A 24 2.61 11.37 19.68
C ARG A 24 2.15 11.48 18.22
N SER A 25 1.88 12.70 17.73
CA SER A 25 1.42 12.92 16.35
C SER A 25 2.53 12.64 15.33
N ALA A 26 3.80 12.79 15.71
CA ALA A 26 4.97 12.52 14.86
C ALA A 26 5.35 11.04 14.79
N ARG A 27 4.82 10.19 15.68
CA ARG A 27 5.08 8.74 15.65
C ARG A 27 4.56 8.14 14.35
N THR A 28 5.30 7.17 13.82
CA THR A 28 4.94 6.43 12.61
C THR A 28 4.60 7.33 11.41
N ARG A 29 5.27 8.50 11.30
CA ARG A 29 5.17 9.34 10.11
C ARG A 29 5.74 8.58 8.91
N PRO A 30 4.98 8.41 7.81
CA PRO A 30 5.51 7.79 6.61
C PRO A 30 6.76 8.53 6.15
N ALA A 31 7.86 7.80 6.02
CA ALA A 31 9.17 8.30 5.66
C ALA A 31 9.57 7.91 4.25
N VAL A 32 9.20 6.69 3.83
CA VAL A 32 9.37 6.20 2.46
C VAL A 32 8.03 5.71 1.92
N ILE A 33 7.76 5.95 0.65
CA ILE A 33 6.62 5.41 -0.08
C ILE A 33 7.14 4.68 -1.32
N GLN A 34 6.61 3.51 -1.61
CA GLN A 34 6.96 2.73 -2.78
C GLN A 34 5.75 2.53 -3.69
N ILE A 35 5.95 2.72 -4.99
CA ILE A 35 4.95 2.42 -6.03
C ILE A 35 5.63 1.57 -7.10
N ALA A 36 5.14 0.34 -7.26
CA ALA A 36 5.72 -0.66 -8.17
C ALA A 36 4.77 -1.00 -9.31
N SER A 37 5.28 -1.04 -10.55
CA SER A 37 4.75 -1.85 -11.64
C SER A 37 5.50 -3.19 -11.69
N SER A 38 5.22 -4.03 -12.69
CA SER A 38 5.94 -5.29 -12.87
C SER A 38 7.41 -5.11 -13.27
N ASP A 39 7.79 -3.95 -13.82
CA ASP A 39 9.11 -3.66 -14.38
C ASP A 39 9.87 -2.53 -13.68
N VAL A 40 9.18 -1.60 -13.02
CA VAL A 40 9.78 -0.43 -12.36
C VAL A 40 9.21 -0.25 -10.97
N CYS A 41 10.06 0.06 -10.00
CA CYS A 41 9.64 0.49 -8.67
C CYS A 41 10.22 1.86 -8.34
N LEU A 42 9.34 2.80 -7.98
CA LEU A 42 9.70 4.13 -7.54
C LEU A 42 9.71 4.16 -6.01
N VAL A 43 10.85 4.55 -5.44
CA VAL A 43 11.05 4.65 -3.98
C VAL A 43 11.22 6.13 -3.62
N TYR A 44 10.23 6.69 -2.95
CA TYR A 44 10.18 8.11 -2.58
C TYR A 44 10.52 8.30 -1.12
N LEU A 45 11.66 8.94 -0.83
CA LEU A 45 12.02 9.39 0.52
C LEU A 45 11.22 10.65 0.90
N VAL A 46 9.93 10.48 1.16
CA VAL A 46 8.99 11.57 1.47
C VAL A 46 9.36 12.34 2.73
N TYR A 47 10.05 11.71 3.69
CA TYR A 47 10.59 12.40 4.86
C TYR A 47 11.51 13.56 4.47
N LYS A 48 12.42 13.32 3.52
CA LYS A 48 13.38 14.33 3.05
C LYS A 48 12.71 15.41 2.20
N ILE A 49 11.67 15.04 1.46
CA ILE A 49 10.85 15.98 0.67
C ILE A 49 10.02 16.90 1.59
N GLY A 50 9.65 16.42 2.78
CA GLY A 50 8.93 17.17 3.81
C GLY A 50 7.41 17.23 3.61
N HIS A 51 6.92 16.85 2.42
CA HIS A 51 5.50 16.76 2.08
C HIS A 51 5.27 15.59 1.12
N LEU A 52 4.01 15.24 0.88
CA LEU A 52 3.64 14.27 -0.14
C LEU A 52 3.54 14.97 -1.51
N PRO A 53 4.37 14.60 -2.51
CA PRO A 53 4.29 15.16 -3.85
C PRO A 53 2.90 14.97 -4.48
N GLU A 54 2.43 15.97 -5.23
CA GLU A 54 1.11 15.91 -5.88
C GLU A 54 1.00 14.75 -6.88
N SER A 55 2.09 14.39 -7.57
CA SER A 55 2.09 13.22 -8.46
C SER A 55 1.75 11.92 -7.73
N ILE A 56 2.21 11.76 -6.49
CA ILE A 56 1.90 10.59 -5.65
C ILE A 56 0.46 10.73 -5.10
N SER A 57 0.10 11.90 -4.59
CA SER A 57 -1.24 12.18 -4.04
C SER A 57 -2.35 11.93 -5.08
N SER A 58 -2.12 12.34 -6.33
CA SER A 58 -3.01 12.07 -7.46
C SER A 58 -3.21 10.57 -7.69
N VAL A 59 -2.14 9.76 -7.70
CA VAL A 59 -2.24 8.29 -7.86
C VAL A 59 -3.01 7.65 -6.70
N LEU A 60 -2.76 8.10 -5.46
CA LEU A 60 -3.44 7.58 -4.28
C LEU A 60 -4.94 7.87 -4.27
N ARG A 61 -5.34 9.06 -4.73
CA ARG A 61 -6.76 9.48 -4.82
C ARG A 61 -7.50 8.91 -6.02
N ASP A 62 -6.79 8.53 -7.09
CA ASP A 62 -7.40 8.07 -8.34
C ASP A 62 -8.07 6.68 -8.17
N PRO A 63 -9.40 6.57 -8.30
CA PRO A 63 -10.09 5.27 -8.23
C PRO A 63 -9.87 4.37 -9.46
N ALA A 64 -9.34 4.92 -10.56
CA ALA A 64 -8.97 4.16 -11.76
C ALA A 64 -7.62 3.44 -11.61
N VAL A 65 -6.81 3.80 -10.60
CA VAL A 65 -5.57 3.09 -10.27
C VAL A 65 -5.81 2.18 -9.08
N LEU A 66 -5.67 0.87 -9.29
CA LEU A 66 -5.70 -0.14 -8.24
C LEU A 66 -4.35 -0.16 -7.51
N LYS A 67 -4.36 0.02 -6.19
CA LYS A 67 -3.17 -0.08 -5.34
C LYS A 67 -3.24 -1.37 -4.54
N VAL A 68 -2.30 -2.28 -4.76
CA VAL A 68 -2.21 -3.54 -4.02
C VAL A 68 -1.17 -3.36 -2.92
N SER A 69 -1.58 -3.50 -1.66
CA SER A 69 -0.70 -3.42 -0.48
C SER A 69 -0.93 -4.65 0.41
N HIS A 70 0.02 -4.96 1.30
CA HIS A 70 -0.12 -5.99 2.32
C HIS A 70 -0.32 -5.31 3.69
N GLY A 71 -1.53 -5.41 4.26
CA GLY A 71 -1.88 -4.65 5.47
C GLY A 71 -2.35 -3.21 5.20
N ALA A 72 -2.88 -2.97 4.01
CA ALA A 72 -3.28 -1.64 3.50
C ALA A 72 -4.04 -0.73 4.49
N PRO A 73 -4.98 -1.21 5.33
CA PRO A 73 -5.72 -0.32 6.23
C PRO A 73 -4.85 0.46 7.21
N SER A 74 -3.68 -0.06 7.59
CA SER A 74 -2.74 0.65 8.47
C SER A 74 -2.08 1.80 7.71
N ASP A 75 -1.56 1.53 6.52
CA ASP A 75 -0.88 2.51 5.67
C ASP A 75 -1.81 3.64 5.25
N MET A 76 -3.03 3.29 4.86
CA MET A 76 -4.06 4.26 4.46
C MET A 76 -4.37 5.26 5.59
N ARG A 77 -4.46 4.78 6.84
CA ARG A 77 -4.65 5.65 8.02
C ARG A 77 -3.45 6.55 8.26
N LEU A 78 -2.23 6.05 8.07
CA LEU A 78 -1.02 6.87 8.21
C LEU A 78 -0.95 7.96 7.15
N LEU A 79 -1.27 7.63 5.89
CA LEU A 79 -1.34 8.60 4.79
C LEU A 79 -2.38 9.70 5.08
N TYR A 80 -3.57 9.34 5.55
CA TYR A 80 -4.59 10.32 5.91
C TYR A 80 -4.15 11.18 7.10
N ARG A 81 -3.68 10.55 8.18
CA ARG A 81 -3.27 11.27 9.41
C ARG A 81 -2.17 12.30 9.16
N HIS A 82 -1.18 11.97 8.32
CA HIS A 82 0.00 12.81 8.13
C HIS A 82 -0.05 13.70 6.90
N PHE A 83 -0.85 13.35 5.89
CA PHE A 83 -0.90 14.09 4.62
C PHE A 83 -2.33 14.47 4.19
N GLY A 84 -3.37 14.08 4.93
CA GLY A 84 -4.77 14.36 4.59
C GLY A 84 -5.26 13.63 3.33
N VAL A 85 -4.55 12.60 2.86
CA VAL A 85 -4.89 11.93 1.60
C VAL A 85 -6.02 10.93 1.79
N GLN A 86 -7.11 11.16 1.05
CA GLN A 86 -8.23 10.25 0.94
C GLN A 86 -7.96 9.19 -0.12
N SER A 87 -7.14 8.21 0.25
CA SER A 87 -6.76 7.11 -0.65
C SER A 87 -7.98 6.30 -1.10
N ARG A 88 -8.02 5.91 -2.38
CA ARG A 88 -9.13 5.13 -2.97
C ARG A 88 -8.61 3.92 -3.74
N SER A 89 -9.45 2.91 -3.95
CA SER A 89 -9.14 1.73 -4.78
C SER A 89 -7.87 0.99 -4.33
N PHE A 90 -7.71 0.82 -3.02
CA PHE A 90 -6.73 -0.09 -2.44
C PHE A 90 -7.29 -1.51 -2.36
N VAL A 91 -6.43 -2.52 -2.50
CA VAL A 91 -6.74 -3.92 -2.20
C VAL A 91 -5.70 -4.43 -1.22
N ASP A 92 -6.16 -5.05 -0.14
CA ASP A 92 -5.29 -5.67 0.85
C ASP A 92 -5.03 -7.13 0.49
N LEU A 93 -3.80 -7.44 0.09
CA LEU A 93 -3.34 -8.80 -0.17
C LEU A 93 -3.48 -9.70 1.06
N HIS A 94 -3.30 -9.15 2.27
CA HIS A 94 -3.50 -9.91 3.50
C HIS A 94 -4.94 -10.41 3.60
N GLN A 95 -5.93 -9.54 3.36
CA GLN A 95 -7.34 -9.90 3.33
C GLN A 95 -7.66 -10.91 2.21
N VAL A 96 -7.10 -10.73 1.01
CA VAL A 96 -7.27 -11.69 -0.10
C VAL A 96 -6.79 -13.09 0.32
N CYS A 97 -5.60 -13.19 0.92
CA CYS A 97 -5.09 -14.46 1.45
C CYS A 97 -5.97 -15.00 2.58
N GLN A 98 -6.57 -14.12 3.38
CA GLN A 98 -7.51 -14.52 4.43
C GLN A 98 -8.73 -15.24 3.86
N GLU A 99 -9.39 -14.62 2.87
CA GLU A 99 -10.59 -15.12 2.19
C GLU A 99 -10.33 -16.42 1.43
N MET A 100 -9.17 -16.53 0.77
CA MET A 100 -8.77 -17.72 0.02
C MET A 100 -8.21 -18.85 0.91
N ARG A 101 -8.16 -18.67 2.23
CA ARG A 101 -7.59 -19.63 3.19
C ARG A 101 -6.11 -19.97 2.91
N LEU A 102 -5.37 -19.06 2.30
CA LEU A 102 -3.92 -19.16 2.10
C LEU A 102 -3.21 -18.77 3.40
N ARG A 103 -2.91 -19.75 4.25
CA ARG A 103 -2.27 -19.54 5.57
C ARG A 103 -0.84 -20.07 5.58
N PRO A 104 0.09 -19.39 6.27
CA PRO A 104 -0.08 -18.11 6.98
C PRO A 104 -0.01 -16.89 6.04
N CYS A 105 -0.78 -15.84 6.31
CA CYS A 105 -0.93 -14.68 5.42
C CYS A 105 0.15 -13.59 5.59
N SER A 106 1.34 -13.90 6.12
CA SER A 106 2.43 -12.91 6.15
C SER A 106 2.98 -12.73 4.74
N LEU A 107 3.45 -11.53 4.37
CA LEU A 107 3.95 -11.28 3.02
C LEU A 107 5.05 -12.28 2.64
N LYS A 108 6.01 -12.52 3.54
CA LYS A 108 7.05 -13.54 3.37
C LYS A 108 6.49 -14.92 3.00
N ASN A 109 5.50 -15.41 3.74
CA ASN A 109 4.96 -16.75 3.52
C ASN A 109 4.13 -16.82 2.24
N VAL A 110 3.38 -15.76 1.92
CA VAL A 110 2.60 -15.66 0.69
C VAL A 110 3.53 -15.66 -0.51
N VAL A 111 4.60 -14.86 -0.48
CA VAL A 111 5.59 -14.77 -1.56
C VAL A 111 6.35 -16.09 -1.74
N GLU A 112 6.75 -16.75 -0.65
CA GLU A 112 7.38 -18.06 -0.71
C GLU A 112 6.45 -19.10 -1.34
N HIS A 113 5.18 -19.15 -0.93
CA HIS A 113 4.21 -20.10 -1.44
C HIS A 113 3.81 -19.85 -2.91
N VAL A 114 3.60 -18.59 -3.27
CA VAL A 114 2.99 -18.19 -4.56
C VAL A 114 4.06 -17.97 -5.64
N LEU A 115 5.21 -17.42 -5.27
CA LEU A 115 6.28 -17.05 -6.19
C LEU A 115 7.53 -17.94 -6.05
N GLY A 116 7.66 -18.72 -4.98
CA GLY A 116 8.86 -19.52 -4.71
C GLY A 116 10.07 -18.67 -4.30
N LEU A 117 9.84 -17.44 -3.84
CA LEU A 117 10.90 -16.49 -3.47
C LEU A 117 10.99 -16.33 -1.96
N GLY A 118 12.22 -16.20 -1.45
CA GLY A 118 12.48 -15.90 -0.04
C GLY A 118 12.61 -14.40 0.22
N LEU A 119 11.89 -13.87 1.22
CA LEU A 119 12.06 -12.50 1.68
C LEU A 119 12.92 -12.41 2.95
N THR A 120 13.80 -11.41 2.98
CA THR A 120 14.54 -11.00 4.17
C THR A 120 13.71 -10.03 5.01
N LYS A 121 13.97 -9.97 6.33
CA LYS A 121 13.35 -8.99 7.24
C LYS A 121 14.34 -7.94 7.75
N LYS A 122 15.55 -7.90 7.19
CA LYS A 122 16.70 -7.14 7.72
C LYS A 122 16.43 -5.63 7.85
N HIS A 123 15.60 -5.05 6.99
CA HIS A 123 15.34 -3.59 6.98
C HIS A 123 13.96 -3.19 7.50
N GLN A 124 13.13 -4.13 7.93
CA GLN A 124 11.79 -3.83 8.47
C GLN A 124 11.83 -2.81 9.62
N CYS A 125 12.88 -2.87 10.46
CA CYS A 125 13.09 -1.95 11.57
C CYS A 125 14.28 -1.01 11.33
N SER A 126 14.43 -0.47 10.11
CA SER A 126 15.54 0.41 9.76
C SER A 126 15.30 1.87 10.16
N ASN A 127 16.36 2.69 10.09
CA ASN A 127 16.21 4.15 10.17
C ASN A 127 15.75 4.69 8.81
N TRP A 128 14.44 4.72 8.60
CA TRP A 128 13.81 5.18 7.36
C TRP A 128 13.77 6.71 7.21
N GLU A 129 14.11 7.45 8.26
CA GLU A 129 14.23 8.92 8.27
C GLU A 129 15.67 9.40 7.96
N ALA A 130 16.56 8.49 7.56
CA ALA A 130 17.92 8.85 7.19
C ALA A 130 17.96 9.90 6.06
N ALA A 131 18.99 10.75 6.06
CA ALA A 131 19.15 11.81 5.06
C ALA A 131 19.26 11.27 3.61
N ALA A 132 19.76 10.04 3.48
CA ALA A 132 19.76 9.24 2.26
C ALA A 132 19.58 7.76 2.63
N LEU A 133 18.90 7.00 1.78
CA LEU A 133 18.74 5.56 1.94
C LEU A 133 19.96 4.83 1.40
N SER A 134 20.35 3.74 2.06
CA SER A 134 21.35 2.82 1.51
C SER A 134 20.76 2.01 0.35
N GLN A 135 21.64 1.45 -0.49
CA GLN A 135 21.20 0.58 -1.59
C GLN A 135 20.39 -0.63 -1.08
N GLU A 136 20.75 -1.18 0.07
CA GLU A 136 20.03 -2.30 0.68
C GLU A 136 18.62 -1.90 1.15
N GLN A 137 18.47 -0.69 1.71
CA GLN A 137 17.16 -0.13 2.10
C GLN A 137 16.28 0.12 0.87
N ILE A 138 16.83 0.69 -0.20
CA ILE A 138 16.12 0.94 -1.46
C ILE A 138 15.65 -0.40 -2.05
N GLN A 139 16.54 -1.39 -2.11
CA GLN A 139 16.22 -2.71 -2.65
C GLN A 139 15.15 -3.42 -1.82
N TYR A 140 15.25 -3.37 -0.49
CA TYR A 140 14.24 -3.92 0.41
C TYR A 140 12.86 -3.29 0.16
N ALA A 141 12.79 -1.95 0.25
CA ALA A 141 11.59 -1.18 0.04
C ALA A 141 10.95 -1.46 -1.33
N ALA A 142 11.77 -1.47 -2.38
CA ALA A 142 11.31 -1.77 -3.73
C ALA A 142 10.77 -3.19 -3.87
N THR A 143 11.41 -4.15 -3.18
CA THR A 143 11.02 -5.56 -3.20
C THR A 143 9.64 -5.75 -2.57
N ASP A 144 9.37 -5.16 -1.40
CA ASP A 144 8.11 -5.38 -0.67
C ASP A 144 6.88 -4.92 -1.49
N ALA A 145 6.94 -3.75 -2.14
CA ALA A 145 5.87 -3.30 -3.04
C ALA A 145 5.75 -4.17 -4.30
N TRP A 146 6.88 -4.55 -4.93
CA TRP A 146 6.88 -5.35 -6.16
C TRP A 146 6.34 -6.76 -5.93
N VAL A 147 6.83 -7.49 -4.93
CA VAL A 147 6.38 -8.86 -4.65
C VAL A 147 4.92 -8.91 -4.20
N THR A 148 4.44 -7.85 -3.55
CA THR A 148 3.01 -7.71 -3.19
C THR A 148 2.14 -7.67 -4.45
N LEU A 149 2.54 -6.88 -5.46
CA LEU A 149 1.85 -6.84 -6.75
C LEU A 149 1.92 -8.20 -7.46
N GLU A 150 3.11 -8.77 -7.61
CA GLU A 150 3.32 -10.03 -8.34
C GLU A 150 2.58 -11.20 -7.69
N ALA A 151 2.58 -11.29 -6.36
CA ALA A 151 1.81 -12.30 -5.64
C ALA A 151 0.31 -12.15 -5.90
N PHE A 152 -0.22 -10.92 -5.84
CA PHE A 152 -1.63 -10.67 -6.16
C PHE A 152 -1.98 -11.04 -7.60
N LEU A 153 -1.15 -10.66 -8.57
CA LEU A 153 -1.33 -10.99 -9.99
C LEU A 153 -1.22 -12.50 -10.26
N ARG A 154 -0.44 -13.24 -9.45
CA ARG A 154 -0.34 -14.70 -9.53
C ARG A 154 -1.55 -15.39 -8.89
N ILE A 155 -2.02 -14.91 -7.75
CA ILE A 155 -3.18 -15.47 -7.02
C ILE A 155 -4.46 -15.34 -7.86
N LYS A 156 -4.63 -14.23 -8.58
CA LYS A 156 -5.82 -13.94 -9.42
C LYS A 156 -7.14 -14.19 -8.68
N PRO A 157 -7.40 -13.43 -7.59
CA PRO A 157 -8.62 -13.65 -6.80
C PRO A 157 -9.88 -13.44 -7.65
N ARG A 158 -10.90 -14.27 -7.41
CA ARG A 158 -12.18 -14.23 -8.16
C ARG A 158 -12.97 -12.94 -7.94
N SER A 159 -12.79 -12.33 -6.78
CA SER A 159 -13.39 -11.07 -6.38
C SER A 159 -12.36 -10.28 -5.58
N ILE A 160 -12.41 -8.95 -5.68
CA ILE A 160 -11.57 -8.06 -4.88
C ILE A 160 -12.47 -7.10 -4.11
N GLN A 161 -12.15 -6.91 -2.84
CA GLN A 161 -12.75 -5.86 -2.04
C GLN A 161 -11.84 -4.64 -2.10
N LYS A 162 -12.37 -3.53 -2.63
CA LYS A 162 -11.63 -2.29 -2.71
C LYS A 162 -11.85 -1.48 -1.44
N LEU A 163 -10.80 -0.84 -0.96
CA LEU A 163 -10.80 0.03 0.21
C LEU A 163 -10.71 1.50 -0.21
N LEU A 164 -11.30 2.36 0.61
CA LEU A 164 -11.14 3.82 0.55
C LEU A 164 -10.97 4.40 1.95
N VAL A 165 -10.48 5.64 2.03
CA VAL A 165 -10.51 6.46 3.24
C VAL A 165 -11.61 7.51 3.11
N ASN A 166 -12.48 7.63 4.11
CA ASN A 166 -13.57 8.62 4.16
C ASN A 166 -13.09 10.00 4.67
N ASP A 167 -14.00 10.98 4.81
CA ASP A 167 -13.71 12.33 5.32
C ASP A 167 -13.29 12.36 6.81
N ASN A 168 -13.51 11.28 7.56
CA ASN A 168 -13.12 11.15 8.96
C ASN A 168 -11.77 10.43 9.13
N GLY A 169 -11.19 9.90 8.04
CA GLY A 169 -9.97 9.10 8.09
C GLY A 169 -10.20 7.61 8.36
N ASP A 170 -11.44 7.14 8.35
CA ASP A 170 -11.75 5.72 8.51
C ASP A 170 -11.54 4.98 7.19
N VAL A 171 -11.03 3.74 7.29
CA VAL A 171 -10.86 2.84 6.15
C VAL A 171 -12.12 1.99 6.03
N GLU A 172 -12.77 2.07 4.87
CA GLU A 172 -14.03 1.40 4.58
C GLU A 172 -13.94 0.64 3.26
N PHE A 173 -14.82 -0.34 3.07
CA PHE A 173 -15.01 -0.96 1.76
C PHE A 173 -15.73 0.02 0.83
N ALA A 174 -15.19 0.18 -0.38
CA ALA A 174 -15.86 0.92 -1.42
C ALA A 174 -17.11 0.15 -1.85
N ASP A 175 -18.29 0.75 -1.68
CA ASP A 175 -19.56 0.16 -2.12
C ASP A 175 -19.48 -0.32 -3.57
N SER A 176 -19.79 -1.59 -3.78
CA SER A 176 -19.89 -2.24 -5.08
C SER A 176 -21.16 -1.82 -5.83
N LYS A 177 -21.42 -0.50 -5.96
CA LYS A 177 -22.45 -0.03 -6.90
C LYS A 177 -21.89 -0.01 -8.32
N ALA A 178 -21.77 -1.19 -8.91
CA ALA A 178 -21.78 -1.32 -10.36
C ALA A 178 -23.21 -1.06 -10.86
N SER A 179 -23.42 0.12 -11.46
CA SER A 179 -24.36 0.37 -12.57
C SER A 179 -25.65 -0.49 -12.60
N GLY A 180 -26.67 -0.08 -11.84
CA GLY A 180 -28.05 -0.52 -12.05
C GLY A 180 -28.78 0.44 -13.00
N GLU A 181 -29.20 -0.12 -14.15
CA GLU A 181 -30.33 0.25 -15.02
C GLU A 181 -30.52 1.70 -15.53
N LYS A 182 -30.46 1.83 -16.86
CA LYS A 182 -31.64 2.25 -17.65
C LYS A 182 -31.78 1.37 -18.89
N THR A 183 -32.36 0.18 -18.74
CA THR A 183 -33.14 -0.42 -19.83
C THR A 183 -34.51 0.22 -19.84
N SER A 184 -34.66 1.33 -20.57
CA SER A 184 -35.96 1.82 -20.97
C SER A 184 -36.53 0.86 -22.02
N ARG A 185 -37.36 -0.10 -21.58
CA ARG A 185 -38.45 -0.60 -22.41
C ARG A 185 -39.64 0.31 -22.17
N SER A 186 -40.09 0.97 -23.22
CA SER A 186 -41.43 1.54 -23.31
C SER A 186 -41.94 1.19 -24.71
N ALA A 187 -43.20 0.76 -24.70
CA ALA A 187 -44.04 0.17 -25.75
C ALA A 187 -43.76 0.56 -27.20
#